data_AF-A0A7U2FDU7-F1
#
_entry.id   AF-A0A7U2FDU7-F1
#
_cell.length_a   1.000
_cell.length_b   1.000
_cell.length_c   1.000
_cell.angle_alpha   90.00
_cell.angle_beta   90.00
_cell.angle_gamma   90.00
#
_symmetry.space_group_name_H-M   'P 1'
#
loop_
_entity.id
_entity.type
_entity.pdbx_description
1 polymer ?
#
loop_
_entity_poly.entity_id
_entity_poly.type
_entity_poly.pdbx_seq_one_letter_code
_entity_poly.pdbx_strand_id
1 'polypeptide(L)'
;MTTQVYVPGPRAATSLHTYINDVLTTRYFDNKISRYLRPSDIDKLANDLNVRNIVESDRTIPRVKKNLLINVIKRKGRRMFIICVAAKITMHYLSIFLLHRATDAEIPFAHDKFIDQPQDVRDNASLFNEFQHLVPQALTGGGFAAHYSSAGVPIELPGSSQGVESLGSGVSGTVYKARLDTDYCKIPEITA
;
A
#
# COMPACT_ATOMS: atom_id res chain seq x y z
N MET A 1 -16.74 25.43 5.43
CA MET A 1 -15.70 24.47 5.00
C MET A 1 -15.95 24.13 3.54
N THR A 2 -15.12 24.63 2.64
CA THR A 2 -15.24 24.42 1.19
C THR A 2 -14.52 23.14 0.81
N THR A 3 -15.27 22.12 0.39
CA THR A 3 -14.74 20.90 -0.21
C THR A 3 -14.04 21.28 -1.52
N GLN A 4 -12.71 21.33 -1.53
CA GLN A 4 -11.97 21.45 -2.78
C GLN A 4 -12.13 20.15 -3.58
N VAL A 5 -13.06 20.16 -4.53
CA VAL A 5 -13.11 19.19 -5.61
C VAL A 5 -11.97 19.55 -6.56
N TYR A 6 -10.95 18.68 -6.62
CA TYR A 6 -9.84 18.85 -7.55
C TYR A 6 -10.33 18.63 -8.98
N VAL A 7 -10.32 19.69 -9.78
CA VAL A 7 -10.50 19.63 -11.23
C VAL A 7 -9.11 19.74 -11.86
N PRO A 8 -8.60 18.70 -12.56
CA PRO A 8 -7.28 18.74 -13.17
C PRO A 8 -7.19 19.87 -14.21
N GLY A 9 -6.13 20.67 -14.13
CA GLY A 9 -5.81 21.70 -15.13
C GLY A 9 -5.37 21.11 -16.48
N PRO A 10 -5.39 21.90 -17.57
CA PRO A 10 -5.37 21.42 -18.96
C PRO A 10 -3.98 21.07 -19.52
N ARG A 11 -2.99 20.73 -18.69
CA ARG A 11 -1.63 20.41 -19.16
C ARG A 11 -1.39 18.91 -19.10
N ALA A 12 -1.47 18.25 -20.27
CA ALA A 12 -1.13 16.86 -20.59
C ALA A 12 -1.77 15.82 -19.65
N ALA A 13 -2.59 14.91 -20.18
CA ALA A 13 -3.20 13.79 -19.45
C ALA A 13 -2.17 13.06 -18.56
N THR A 14 -2.02 13.53 -17.33
CA THR A 14 -1.02 13.05 -16.40
C THR A 14 -1.61 11.75 -15.92
N SER A 15 -1.04 10.63 -16.37
CA SER A 15 -1.59 9.32 -16.05
C SER A 15 -1.69 9.17 -14.53
N LEU A 16 -2.65 8.38 -14.02
CA LEU A 16 -2.79 8.14 -12.58
C LEU A 16 -1.47 7.63 -11.97
N HIS A 17 -0.69 6.87 -12.75
CA HIS A 17 0.67 6.45 -12.41
C HIS A 17 1.61 7.63 -12.14
N THR A 18 1.61 8.65 -12.98
CA THR A 18 2.41 9.87 -12.76
C THR A 18 1.97 10.59 -11.50
N TYR A 19 0.65 10.75 -11.31
CA TYR A 19 0.12 11.44 -10.15
C TYR A 19 0.43 10.71 -8.83
N ILE A 20 0.42 9.38 -8.81
CA ILE A 20 0.88 8.58 -7.66
C ILE A 20 2.30 8.97 -7.26
N ASN A 21 3.22 9.10 -8.22
CA ASN A 21 4.62 9.44 -7.96
C ASN A 21 4.79 10.88 -7.45
N ASP A 22 3.95 11.81 -7.91
CA ASP A 22 4.00 13.22 -7.54
C ASP A 22 3.51 13.48 -6.11
N VAL A 23 2.55 12.68 -5.62
CA VAL A 23 1.98 12.86 -4.27
C VAL A 23 2.65 12.01 -3.19
N LEU A 24 3.77 11.35 -3.51
CA LEU A 24 4.52 10.57 -2.51
C LEU A 24 5.05 11.48 -1.40
N THR A 25 4.70 11.12 -0.18
CA THR A 25 5.34 11.68 1.01
C THR A 25 6.76 11.17 1.10
N THR A 26 7.71 12.10 1.24
CA THR A 26 9.13 11.80 1.41
C THR A 26 9.55 12.19 2.82
N ARG A 27 10.10 11.23 3.57
CA ARG A 27 10.61 11.43 4.93
C ARG A 27 11.95 10.73 5.12
N TYR A 28 12.74 11.22 6.07
CA TYR A 28 13.96 10.57 6.50
C TYR A 28 13.70 9.78 7.78
N PHE A 29 14.12 8.51 7.77
CA PHE A 29 14.10 7.59 8.92
C PHE A 29 15.42 6.82 8.94
N ASP A 30 16.17 6.84 10.06
CA ASP A 30 17.48 6.15 10.19
C ASP A 30 18.44 6.45 9.02
N ASN A 31 18.59 7.73 8.66
CA ASN A 31 19.38 8.21 7.51
C ASN A 31 18.99 7.63 6.14
N LYS A 32 17.85 6.94 6.03
CA LYS A 32 17.28 6.43 4.78
C LYS A 32 16.07 7.27 4.38
N ILE A 33 15.91 7.46 3.07
CA ILE A 33 14.75 8.14 2.52
C ILE A 33 13.64 7.11 2.33
N SER A 34 12.51 7.33 3.00
CA SER A 34 11.27 6.58 2.76
C SER A 34 10.32 7.41 1.91
N ARG A 35 9.77 6.79 0.87
CA ARG A 35 8.77 7.39 -0.04
C ARG A 35 7.52 6.53 -0.05
N TYR A 36 6.39 7.11 0.34
CA TYR A 36 5.14 6.36 0.52
C TYR A 36 3.91 7.27 0.39
N LEU A 37 2.72 6.70 0.25
CA LEU A 37 1.45 7.42 0.20
C LEU A 37 0.78 7.49 1.57
N ARG A 38 0.25 8.65 1.95
CA ARG A 38 -0.59 8.76 3.16
C ARG A 38 -1.94 8.11 2.94
N PRO A 39 -2.65 7.65 3.99
CA PRO A 39 -3.99 7.08 3.84
C PRO A 39 -4.97 8.00 3.10
N SER A 40 -4.92 9.31 3.37
CA SER A 40 -5.77 10.29 2.70
C SER A 40 -5.51 10.38 1.20
N ASP A 41 -4.26 10.17 0.76
CA ASP A 41 -3.91 10.24 -0.65
C ASP A 41 -4.28 8.94 -1.37
N ILE A 42 -4.18 7.80 -0.69
CA ILE A 42 -4.72 6.53 -1.19
C ILE A 42 -6.22 6.65 -1.45
N ASP A 43 -7.00 7.22 -0.52
CA ASP A 43 -8.45 7.41 -0.72
C ASP A 43 -8.77 8.38 -1.88
N LYS A 44 -7.99 9.46 -2.03
CA LYS A 44 -8.14 10.40 -3.14
C LYS A 44 -7.77 9.76 -4.49
N LEU A 45 -6.69 8.98 -4.53
CA LEU A 45 -6.18 8.35 -5.75
C LEU A 45 -7.06 7.17 -6.16
N ALA A 46 -7.47 6.33 -5.22
CA ALA A 46 -8.35 5.18 -5.42
C ALA A 46 -9.84 5.55 -5.32
N ASN A 47 -10.20 6.76 -5.77
CA ASN A 47 -11.57 7.22 -5.82
C ASN A 47 -12.38 6.49 -6.90
N ASP A 48 -13.71 6.64 -6.83
CA ASP A 48 -14.66 5.96 -7.70
C ASP A 48 -14.42 6.19 -9.20
N LEU A 49 -14.03 7.42 -9.58
CA LEU A 49 -13.79 7.80 -10.97
C LEU A 49 -12.50 7.14 -11.49
N ASN A 50 -11.42 7.21 -10.72
CA ASN A 50 -10.13 6.65 -11.10
C ASN A 50 -10.17 5.13 -11.20
N VAL A 51 -10.78 4.45 -10.21
CA VAL A 51 -10.95 3.00 -10.22
C VAL A 51 -11.77 2.58 -11.45
N ARG A 52 -12.89 3.26 -11.72
CA ARG A 52 -13.72 2.97 -12.87
C ARG A 52 -12.97 3.19 -14.18
N ASN A 53 -12.33 4.34 -14.37
CA ASN A 53 -11.62 4.68 -15.60
C ASN A 53 -10.53 3.65 -15.92
N ILE A 54 -9.72 3.27 -14.93
CA ILE A 54 -8.66 2.27 -15.12
C ILE A 54 -9.23 0.90 -15.46
N VAL A 55 -10.20 0.39 -14.68
CA VAL A 55 -10.80 -0.94 -14.92
C VAL A 55 -11.60 -0.99 -16.23
N GLU A 56 -12.30 0.09 -16.58
CA GLU A 56 -13.04 0.18 -17.84
C GLU A 56 -12.11 0.27 -19.05
N SER A 57 -10.96 0.94 -18.93
CA SER A 57 -9.94 1.02 -19.98
C SER A 57 -9.15 -0.28 -20.18
N ASP A 58 -9.09 -1.14 -19.16
CA ASP A 58 -8.34 -2.39 -19.24
C ASP A 58 -9.05 -3.42 -20.14
N ARG A 59 -8.39 -3.78 -21.25
CA ARG A 59 -8.92 -4.71 -22.26
C ARG A 59 -8.77 -6.18 -21.86
N THR A 60 -7.95 -6.49 -20.87
CA THR A 60 -7.70 -7.86 -20.39
C THR A 60 -8.82 -8.38 -19.51
N ILE A 61 -9.72 -7.50 -19.04
CA ILE A 61 -10.86 -7.87 -18.19
C ILE A 61 -12.14 -7.98 -19.04
N PRO A 62 -12.85 -9.12 -19.00
CA PRO A 62 -14.17 -9.25 -19.62
C PRO A 62 -15.17 -8.22 -19.08
N ARG A 63 -15.98 -7.60 -19.95
CA ARG A 63 -16.96 -6.56 -19.59
C ARG A 63 -17.86 -6.94 -18.42
N VAL A 64 -18.29 -8.20 -18.36
CA VAL A 64 -19.14 -8.75 -17.29
C VAL A 64 -18.47 -8.78 -15.92
N LYS A 65 -17.13 -8.84 -15.86
CA LYS A 65 -16.35 -8.88 -14.60
C LYS A 65 -15.94 -7.50 -14.09
N LYS A 66 -16.01 -6.45 -14.93
CA LYS A 66 -15.54 -5.09 -14.60
C LYS A 66 -16.28 -4.48 -13.41
N ASN A 67 -17.62 -4.54 -13.41
CA ASN A 67 -18.43 -3.99 -12.31
C ASN A 67 -18.16 -4.70 -10.99
N LEU A 68 -17.98 -6.02 -11.02
CA LEU A 68 -17.62 -6.80 -9.83
C LEU A 68 -16.26 -6.37 -9.29
N LEU A 69 -15.25 -6.26 -10.16
CA LEU A 69 -13.90 -5.85 -9.76
C LEU A 69 -13.90 -4.43 -9.16
N ILE A 70 -14.57 -3.47 -9.80
CA ILE A 70 -14.71 -2.10 -9.28
C ILE A 70 -15.28 -2.11 -7.86
N ASN A 71 -16.34 -2.88 -7.61
CA ASN A 71 -16.96 -2.97 -6.30
C ASN A 71 -16.04 -3.62 -5.26
N VAL A 72 -15.27 -4.64 -5.63
CA VAL A 72 -14.32 -5.30 -4.72
C VAL A 72 -13.16 -4.37 -4.36
N ILE A 73 -12.59 -3.66 -5.35
CA ILE A 73 -11.53 -2.67 -5.13
C ILE A 73 -12.00 -1.60 -4.14
N LYS A 74 -13.19 -1.03 -4.36
CA LYS A 74 -13.75 0.01 -3.49
C LYS A 74 -13.94 -0.43 -2.04
N ARG A 75 -14.24 -1.71 -1.80
CA ARG A 75 -14.52 -2.26 -0.47
C ARG A 75 -13.26 -2.68 0.28
N LYS A 76 -12.30 -3.32 -0.39
CA LYS A 76 -11.19 -4.01 0.28
C LYS A 76 -9.87 -4.12 -0.50
N GLY A 77 -9.77 -3.43 -1.64
CA GLY A 77 -8.64 -3.58 -2.57
C GLY A 77 -8.07 -2.25 -3.04
N ARG A 78 -8.27 -1.16 -2.29
CA ARG A 78 -7.82 0.19 -2.70
C ARG A 78 -6.30 0.26 -2.69
N ARG A 79 -5.66 -0.30 -1.65
CA ARG A 79 -4.19 -0.31 -1.54
C ARG A 79 -3.58 -1.17 -2.64
N MET A 80 -4.16 -2.34 -2.90
CA MET A 80 -3.75 -3.20 -4.00
C MET A 80 -3.91 -2.54 -5.37
N PHE A 81 -5.01 -1.84 -5.60
CA PHE A 81 -5.23 -1.09 -6.84
C PHE A 81 -4.13 -0.05 -7.10
N ILE A 82 -3.76 0.73 -6.07
CA ILE A 82 -2.70 1.73 -6.18
C ILE A 82 -1.36 1.10 -6.53
N ILE A 83 -1.00 0.00 -5.87
CA ILE A 83 0.24 -0.75 -6.17
C ILE A 83 0.21 -1.24 -7.61
N CYS A 84 -0.91 -1.79 -8.09
CA CYS A 84 -1.01 -2.23 -9.47
C CYS A 84 -0.82 -1.10 -10.48
N VAL A 85 -1.42 0.07 -10.24
CA VAL A 85 -1.24 1.25 -11.12
C VAL A 85 0.21 1.75 -11.07
N ALA A 86 0.82 1.81 -9.89
CA ALA A 86 2.20 2.24 -9.72
C ALA A 86 3.19 1.29 -10.41
N ALA A 87 3.03 -0.02 -10.22
CA ALA A 87 3.86 -1.06 -10.79
C ALA A 87 3.53 -1.39 -12.26
N LYS A 88 2.52 -0.74 -12.84
CA LYS A 88 1.97 -1.04 -14.19
C LYS A 88 1.54 -2.51 -14.34
N ILE A 89 1.08 -3.12 -13.25
CA ILE A 89 0.45 -4.44 -13.24
C ILE A 89 -0.98 -4.30 -13.76
N THR A 90 -1.38 -5.18 -14.67
CA THR A 90 -2.72 -5.15 -15.26
C THR A 90 -3.79 -5.43 -14.21
N MET A 91 -4.99 -4.89 -14.40
CA MET A 91 -6.10 -5.13 -13.47
C MET A 91 -6.59 -6.58 -13.56
N HIS A 92 -6.23 -7.32 -14.60
CA HIS A 92 -6.44 -8.76 -14.68
C HIS A 92 -5.74 -9.50 -13.53
N TYR A 93 -4.47 -9.21 -13.26
CA TYR A 93 -3.76 -9.84 -12.14
C TYR A 93 -4.34 -9.41 -10.79
N LEU A 94 -4.73 -8.14 -10.64
CA LEU A 94 -5.46 -7.69 -9.45
C LEU A 94 -6.76 -8.50 -9.26
N SER A 95 -7.49 -8.79 -10.34
CA SER A 95 -8.70 -9.60 -10.28
C SER A 95 -8.40 -11.04 -9.84
N ILE A 96 -7.31 -11.64 -10.33
CA ILE A 96 -6.86 -12.98 -9.92
C ILE A 96 -6.52 -12.97 -8.43
N PHE A 97 -5.70 -12.03 -7.96
CA PHE A 97 -5.33 -11.92 -6.56
C PHE A 97 -6.56 -11.82 -5.65
N LEU A 98 -7.50 -10.96 -6.00
CA LEU A 98 -8.74 -10.78 -5.24
C LEU A 98 -9.64 -12.04 -5.26
N LEU A 99 -9.62 -12.84 -6.34
CA LEU A 99 -10.33 -14.13 -6.43
C LEU A 99 -9.69 -15.19 -5.51
N HIS A 100 -8.37 -15.18 -5.38
CA HIS A 100 -7.62 -16.00 -4.41
C HIS A 100 -7.71 -15.46 -2.97
N ARG A 101 -8.66 -14.57 -2.70
CA ARG A 101 -8.92 -13.93 -1.41
C ARG A 101 -7.77 -13.07 -0.88
N ALA A 102 -6.77 -12.74 -1.72
CA ALA A 102 -5.79 -11.74 -1.38
C ALA A 102 -6.49 -10.40 -1.10
N THR A 103 -6.15 -9.73 0.00
CA THR A 103 -6.71 -8.42 0.34
C THR A 103 -5.63 -7.43 0.76
N ASP A 104 -6.02 -6.16 0.91
CA ASP A 104 -5.17 -5.08 1.42
C ASP A 104 -4.47 -5.43 2.76
N ALA A 105 -5.08 -6.29 3.59
CA ALA A 105 -4.53 -6.71 4.88
C ALA A 105 -3.35 -7.68 4.75
N GLU A 106 -3.20 -8.32 3.59
CA GLU A 106 -2.28 -9.43 3.38
C GLU A 106 -1.07 -9.03 2.53
N ILE A 107 -0.77 -7.73 2.44
CA ILE A 107 0.38 -7.17 1.72
C ILE A 107 1.56 -7.04 2.71
N PRO A 108 2.73 -7.65 2.50
CA PRO A 108 3.14 -8.43 1.34
C PRO A 108 2.44 -9.77 1.30
N PHE A 109 2.17 -10.23 0.09
CA PHE A 109 1.63 -11.56 -0.09
C PHE A 109 2.67 -12.60 0.32
N ALA A 110 2.24 -13.52 1.18
CA ALA A 110 3.03 -14.69 1.55
C ALA A 110 3.30 -15.56 0.30
N HIS A 111 4.53 -16.06 0.19
CA HIS A 111 4.99 -16.77 -1.00
C HIS A 111 4.21 -18.07 -1.25
N ASP A 112 3.84 -18.77 -0.18
CA ASP A 112 3.02 -19.98 -0.19
C ASP A 112 1.65 -19.80 -0.83
N LYS A 113 1.03 -18.61 -0.74
CA LYS A 113 -0.27 -18.33 -1.37
C LYS A 113 -0.26 -18.43 -2.89
N PHE A 114 0.89 -18.23 -3.51
CA PHE A 114 1.03 -18.16 -4.95
C PHE A 114 1.88 -19.31 -5.51
N ILE A 115 2.34 -20.25 -4.68
CA ILE A 115 3.29 -21.29 -5.10
C ILE A 115 2.72 -22.21 -6.21
N ASP A 116 1.43 -22.55 -6.12
CA ASP A 116 0.71 -23.42 -7.07
C ASP A 116 0.15 -22.67 -8.28
N GLN A 117 0.42 -21.36 -8.40
CA GLN A 117 -0.09 -20.56 -9.50
C GLN A 117 0.84 -20.59 -10.73
N PRO A 118 0.30 -20.29 -11.92
CA PRO A 118 1.11 -20.08 -13.12
C PRO A 118 2.26 -19.10 -12.89
N GLN A 119 3.38 -19.29 -13.60
CA GLN A 119 4.61 -18.51 -13.42
C GLN A 119 4.36 -16.99 -13.55
N ASP A 120 3.53 -16.58 -14.49
CA ASP A 120 3.20 -15.17 -14.71
C ASP A 120 2.45 -14.54 -13.52
N VAL A 121 1.58 -15.30 -12.84
CA VAL A 121 0.92 -14.85 -11.61
C VAL A 121 1.94 -14.68 -10.48
N ARG A 122 2.91 -15.59 -10.37
CA ARG A 122 3.98 -15.52 -9.36
C ARG A 122 4.92 -14.33 -9.60
N ASP A 123 5.28 -14.08 -10.86
CA ASP A 123 6.13 -12.94 -11.24
C ASP A 123 5.42 -11.61 -10.93
N ASN A 124 4.12 -11.51 -11.24
CA ASN A 124 3.33 -10.32 -10.91
C ASN A 124 3.12 -10.15 -9.40
N ALA A 125 2.97 -11.23 -8.64
CA ALA A 125 2.92 -11.16 -7.17
C ALA A 125 4.26 -10.68 -6.58
N SER A 126 5.38 -11.09 -7.19
CA SER A 126 6.72 -10.66 -6.79
C SER A 126 6.93 -9.17 -7.08
N LEU A 127 6.54 -8.72 -8.27
CA LEU A 127 6.53 -7.29 -8.63
C LEU A 127 5.62 -6.48 -7.69
N PHE A 128 4.45 -7.00 -7.35
CA PHE A 128 3.54 -6.36 -6.41
C PHE A 128 4.22 -6.16 -5.03
N ASN A 129 4.92 -7.18 -4.53
CA ASN A 129 5.64 -7.13 -3.26
C ASN A 129 6.82 -6.14 -3.27
N GLU A 130 7.44 -5.87 -4.42
CA GLU A 130 8.48 -4.83 -4.55
C GLU A 130 7.91 -3.43 -4.30
N PHE A 131 6.69 -3.17 -4.78
CA PHE A 131 6.02 -1.86 -4.70
C PHE A 131 5.19 -1.66 -3.43
N GLN A 132 5.19 -2.62 -2.50
CA GLN A 132 4.42 -2.54 -1.26
C GLN A 132 4.80 -1.33 -0.39
N HIS A 133 6.04 -0.85 -0.49
CA HIS A 133 6.54 0.31 0.25
C HIS A 133 5.74 1.59 -0.02
N LEU A 134 5.07 1.68 -1.17
CA LEU A 134 4.21 2.81 -1.50
C LEU A 134 2.98 2.90 -0.60
N VAL A 135 2.54 1.77 -0.04
CA VAL A 135 1.36 1.69 0.82
C VAL A 135 1.70 0.94 2.11
N PRO A 136 2.26 1.64 3.11
CA PRO A 136 2.74 0.98 4.31
C PRO A 136 1.61 0.26 5.07
N GLN A 137 1.93 -0.81 5.80
CA GLN A 137 0.92 -1.41 6.69
C GLN A 137 0.89 -0.71 8.05
N ALA A 138 -0.30 -0.63 8.64
CA ALA A 138 -0.45 -0.24 10.04
C ALA A 138 0.09 -1.38 10.93
N LEU A 139 0.47 -1.05 12.16
CA LEU A 139 1.12 -1.96 13.10
C LEU A 139 0.22 -3.12 13.54
N THR A 140 0.04 -4.13 12.70
CA THR A 140 -0.68 -5.36 13.03
C THR A 140 0.34 -6.44 13.41
N GLY A 141 0.54 -6.62 14.72
CA GLY A 141 1.04 -7.79 15.45
C GLY A 141 2.16 -8.69 14.89
N GLY A 142 3.20 -8.91 15.72
CA GLY A 142 4.03 -10.12 15.77
C GLY A 142 5.47 -10.01 15.21
N GLY A 143 5.67 -9.26 14.13
CA GLY A 143 6.94 -9.24 13.38
C GLY A 143 7.60 -7.87 13.24
N PHE A 144 7.33 -6.95 14.16
CA PHE A 144 7.59 -5.51 14.05
C PHE A 144 9.04 -5.12 13.68
N ALA A 145 10.06 -5.82 14.18
CA ALA A 145 11.45 -5.42 13.95
C ALA A 145 12.08 -6.02 12.67
N ALA A 146 11.71 -7.25 12.29
CA ALA A 146 12.36 -7.98 11.19
C ALA A 146 11.78 -7.68 9.81
N HIS A 147 10.48 -7.36 9.73
CA HIS A 147 9.79 -7.13 8.45
C HIS A 147 9.76 -5.67 7.99
N TYR A 148 9.93 -4.71 8.92
CA TYR A 148 9.56 -3.31 8.66
C TYR A 148 10.73 -2.42 8.22
N SER A 149 11.98 -2.85 8.46
CA SER A 149 13.18 -2.15 7.98
C SER A 149 13.42 -2.35 6.47
N SER A 150 12.86 -3.41 5.87
CA SER A 150 12.96 -3.72 4.44
C SER A 150 11.71 -3.32 3.63
N ALA A 151 10.53 -3.23 4.26
CA ALA A 151 9.26 -2.96 3.59
C ALA A 151 8.94 -1.46 3.36
N GLY A 152 9.86 -0.54 3.66
CA GLY A 152 9.68 0.90 3.42
C GLY A 152 8.61 1.57 4.29
N VAL A 153 8.43 1.09 5.52
CA VAL A 153 7.39 1.59 6.44
C VAL A 153 7.86 2.91 7.10
N PRO A 154 6.97 3.88 7.36
CA PRO A 154 7.34 5.14 8.02
C PRO A 154 7.53 4.97 9.53
N ILE A 155 8.43 4.05 9.88
CA ILE A 155 8.83 3.73 11.25
C ILE A 155 10.34 3.87 11.34
N GLU A 156 10.80 4.67 12.28
CA GLU A 156 12.19 4.67 12.73
C GLU A 156 12.27 3.93 14.07
N LEU A 157 13.08 2.88 14.10
CA LEU A 157 13.65 2.37 15.34
C LEU A 157 14.85 3.26 15.67
N PRO A 158 15.06 3.66 16.93
CA PRO A 158 16.25 4.42 17.32
C PRO A 158 17.51 3.70 16.81
N GLY A 159 18.34 4.47 16.11
CA GLY A 159 19.37 4.01 15.19
C GLY A 159 20.36 2.99 15.76
N SER A 160 20.78 2.11 14.86
CA SER A 160 21.64 0.94 15.06
C SER A 160 23.13 1.23 15.30
N SER A 161 23.51 2.45 15.71
CA SER A 161 24.88 2.69 16.19
C SER A 161 25.08 2.32 17.66
N GLN A 162 23.99 2.11 18.43
CA GLN A 162 24.04 1.63 19.83
C GLN A 162 22.98 0.56 20.19
N GLY A 163 22.44 -0.12 19.19
CA GLY A 163 21.42 -1.17 19.39
C GLY A 163 20.01 -0.59 19.53
N VAL A 164 19.02 -1.40 19.16
CA VAL A 164 17.61 -1.05 19.32
C VAL A 164 17.34 -0.77 20.80
N GLU A 165 16.88 0.43 21.15
CA GLU A 165 16.52 0.78 22.53
C GLU A 165 15.30 -0.06 22.96
N SER A 166 15.58 -1.22 23.55
CA SER A 166 14.58 -2.01 24.26
C SER A 166 14.18 -1.23 25.52
N LEU A 167 12.90 -0.91 25.64
CA LEU A 167 12.32 -0.30 26.83
C LEU A 167 12.11 -1.35 27.94
N GLY A 168 12.20 -2.64 27.60
CA GLY A 168 12.06 -3.75 28.52
C GLY A 168 11.68 -5.05 27.83
N SER A 169 12.01 -6.18 28.44
CA SER A 169 11.63 -7.52 27.97
C SER A 169 10.86 -8.23 29.07
N GLY A 170 9.72 -8.82 28.72
CA GLY A 170 8.90 -9.66 29.60
C GLY A 170 8.75 -11.08 29.05
N VAL A 171 8.01 -11.92 29.77
CA VAL A 171 7.78 -13.33 29.42
C VAL A 171 7.09 -13.50 28.06
N SER A 172 6.38 -12.46 27.60
CA SER A 172 5.60 -12.46 26.36
C SER A 172 6.20 -11.63 25.23
N GLY A 173 7.39 -11.02 25.42
CA GLY A 173 8.07 -10.29 24.36
C GLY A 173 8.85 -9.06 24.81
N THR A 174 9.38 -8.33 23.84
CA THR A 174 10.23 -7.14 24.03
C THR A 174 9.52 -5.89 23.56
N VAL A 175 9.60 -4.81 24.35
CA VAL A 175 9.05 -3.50 24.03
C VAL A 175 10.15 -2.63 23.44
N TYR A 176 9.87 -1.98 22.31
CA TYR A 176 10.81 -1.09 21.64
C TYR A 176 10.24 0.33 21.58
N LYS A 177 11.13 1.33 21.66
CA LYS A 177 10.78 2.69 21.30
C LYS A 177 10.77 2.81 19.78
N ALA A 178 9.74 3.43 19.22
CA ALA A 178 9.65 3.68 17.79
C ALA A 178 9.16 5.10 17.53
N ARG A 179 9.61 5.68 16.41
CA ARG A 179 9.10 6.94 15.86
C ARG A 179 8.31 6.63 14.60
N LEU A 180 7.13 7.21 14.47
CA LEU A 180 6.23 7.01 13.34
C LEU A 180 5.96 8.36 12.68
N ASP A 181 5.72 8.39 11.37
CA ASP A 181 5.07 9.58 10.80
C ASP A 181 3.64 9.67 11.36
N THR A 182 3.38 10.70 12.16
CA THR A 182 2.10 10.95 12.82
C THR A 182 0.95 11.18 11.83
N ASP A 183 1.26 11.60 10.60
CA ASP A 183 0.25 11.77 9.55
C ASP A 183 -0.10 10.45 8.86
N TYR A 184 0.75 9.42 9.01
CA TYR A 184 0.55 8.12 8.37
C TYR A 184 -0.50 7.28 9.08
N CYS A 185 -0.39 7.16 10.40
CA CYS A 185 -1.43 6.62 11.22
C CYS A 185 -2.13 7.81 11.86
N LYS A 186 -3.28 8.24 11.34
CA LYS A 186 -4.26 8.90 12.21
C LYS A 186 -4.64 7.87 13.26
N ILE A 187 -3.86 7.75 14.32
CA ILE A 187 -4.22 7.01 15.51
C ILE A 187 -5.40 7.85 16.04
N PRO A 188 -6.65 7.36 15.98
CA PRO A 188 -7.73 8.08 16.64
C PRO A 188 -7.27 8.25 18.09
N GLU A 189 -7.27 9.48 18.58
CA GLU A 189 -6.93 9.77 19.97
C GLU A 189 -7.72 8.78 20.83
N ILE A 190 -7.01 7.86 21.49
CA ILE A 190 -7.60 7.07 22.56
C ILE A 190 -7.73 8.07 23.69
N THR A 191 -8.85 8.79 23.72
CA THR A 191 -9.24 9.59 24.87
C THR A 191 -9.32 8.62 26.05
N ALA A 192 -8.41 8.82 27.01
CA ALA A 192 -8.30 8.07 28.26
C ALA A 192 -9.56 8.23 29.13
#